data_AF-A0A938ELM4-F1
#
_entry.id   AF-A0A938ELM4-F1
#
_cell.length_a   1.000
_cell.length_b   1.000
_cell.length_c   1.000
_cell.angle_alpha   90.00
_cell.angle_beta   90.00
_cell.angle_gamma   90.00
#
_symmetry.space_group_name_H-M   'P 1'
#
loop_
_entity.id
_entity.type
_entity.pdbx_description
1 polymer ?
#
loop_
_entity_poly.entity_id
_entity_poly.type
_entity_poly.pdbx_seq_one_letter_code
_entity_poly.pdbx_strand_id
1 'polypeptide(L)'
;AEFAGAWYGTPRKPVEDRLNKNQVVILEIDLQGARQVKESMPDAFMIFLKPPSIDELKRRLIERGTEKTEELELRLKVATSEIEAENEFDAVVINEDVQSAVEQLIRLLNLT
;
A
#
# COMPACT_ATOMS: atom_id res chain seq x y z
N ALA A 1 12.55 -3.47 7.60
CA ALA A 1 11.87 -2.28 8.13
C ALA A 1 11.28 -2.61 9.50
N GLU A 2 11.10 -1.61 10.35
CA GLU A 2 10.42 -1.75 11.64
C GLU A 2 9.05 -1.06 11.53
N PHE A 3 7.98 -1.82 11.75
CA PHE A 3 6.62 -1.28 11.80
C PHE A 3 5.99 -1.69 13.13
N ALA A 4 5.50 -0.72 13.90
CA ALA A 4 4.86 -0.94 15.19
C ALA A 4 5.66 -1.86 16.16
N GLY A 5 6.99 -1.75 16.17
CA GLY A 5 7.88 -2.52 17.06
C GLY A 5 8.20 -3.95 16.61
N ALA A 6 7.80 -4.34 15.39
CA ALA A 6 8.12 -5.63 14.79
C ALA A 6 8.94 -5.49 13.50
N TRP A 7 9.88 -6.43 13.30
CA TRP A 7 10.77 -6.46 12.15
C TRP A 7 10.09 -7.20 10.99
N TYR A 8 9.87 -6.49 9.89
CA TYR A 8 9.32 -7.06 8.66
C TYR A 8 10.22 -6.74 7.47
N GLY A 9 10.18 -7.61 6.46
CA GLY A 9 10.87 -7.38 5.20
C GLY A 9 10.43 -8.39 4.16
N THR A 10 10.28 -7.92 2.93
CA THR A 10 10.08 -8.79 1.76
C THR A 10 11.45 -9.32 1.34
N PRO A 11 11.74 -10.63 1.45
CA PRO A 11 13.02 -11.16 1.03
C PRO A 11 13.16 -11.00 -0.49
N ARG A 12 14.29 -10.44 -0.94
CA ARG A 12 14.55 -10.13 -2.36
C ARG A 12 14.51 -11.37 -3.25
N LYS A 13 15.10 -12.48 -2.81
CA LYS A 13 15.23 -13.70 -3.60
C LYS A 13 13.89 -14.30 -4.06
N PRO A 14 12.87 -14.50 -3.20
CA PRO A 14 11.53 -14.90 -3.63
C PRO A 14 10.83 -13.96 -4.63
N VAL A 15 11.17 -12.68 -4.63
CA VAL A 15 10.65 -11.70 -5.61
C VAL A 15 11.34 -11.94 -6.95
N GLU A 16 12.68 -11.93 -6.97
CA GLU A 16 13.47 -12.19 -8.18
C GLU A 16 13.16 -13.54 -8.81
N ASP A 17 13.02 -14.60 -8.01
CA ASP A 17 12.69 -15.94 -8.49
C ASP A 17 11.33 -16.00 -9.21
N ARG A 18 10.36 -15.18 -8.79
CA ARG A 18 9.03 -15.09 -9.44
C ARG A 18 9.08 -14.22 -10.68
N LEU A 19 9.79 -13.08 -10.61
CA LEU A 19 10.01 -12.21 -11.77
C LEU A 19 10.74 -12.96 -12.90
N ASN A 20 11.76 -13.76 -12.57
CA ASN A 20 12.48 -14.62 -13.52
C ASN A 20 11.61 -15.72 -14.15
N LYS A 21 10.45 -16.02 -13.55
CA LYS A 21 9.43 -16.93 -14.11
C LYS A 21 8.35 -16.19 -14.91
N ASN A 22 8.56 -14.91 -15.24
CA ASN A 22 7.58 -14.03 -15.88
C ASN A 22 6.26 -13.93 -15.11
N GLN A 23 6.31 -14.04 -13.78
CA GLN A 23 5.14 -13.86 -12.93
C GLN A 23 5.07 -12.44 -12.40
N VAL A 24 3.85 -11.89 -12.32
CA VAL A 24 3.61 -10.62 -11.64
C VAL A 24 3.80 -10.81 -10.14
N VAL A 25 4.54 -9.90 -9.52
CA VAL A 25 4.74 -9.84 -8.06
C VAL A 25 4.11 -8.56 -7.55
N ILE A 26 3.15 -8.69 -6.64
CA ILE A 26 2.53 -7.57 -5.94
C ILE A 26 3.06 -7.58 -4.50
N LEU A 27 3.57 -6.44 -4.06
CA LEU A 27 4.04 -6.24 -2.69
C LEU A 27 3.08 -5.31 -1.95
N GLU A 28 2.47 -5.81 -0.87
CA GLU A 28 1.70 -4.98 0.06
C GLU A 28 2.62 -4.58 1.22
N ILE A 29 3.05 -3.32 1.23
CA ILE A 29 4.02 -2.76 2.17
C ILE A 29 3.67 -1.30 2.50
N ASP A 30 4.18 -0.81 3.64
CA ASP A 30 4.03 0.60 4.03
C ASP A 30 4.88 1.56 3.18
N LEU A 31 4.71 2.87 3.40
CA LEU A 31 5.43 3.92 2.67
C LEU A 31 6.96 3.79 2.79
N GLN A 32 7.47 3.41 3.96
CA GLN A 32 8.91 3.26 4.17
C GLN A 32 9.47 2.08 3.38
N GLY A 33 8.76 0.95 3.38
CA GLY A 33 9.08 -0.22 2.59
C GLY A 33 9.00 0.08 1.09
N ALA A 34 7.99 0.83 0.66
CA ALA A 34 7.80 1.21 -0.73
C ALA A 34 9.00 2.04 -1.26
N ARG A 35 9.47 3.01 -0.47
CA ARG A 35 10.70 3.79 -0.78
C ARG A 35 11.94 2.88 -0.88
N GLN A 36 12.13 1.96 0.06
CA GLN A 36 13.25 1.00 0.03
C GLN A 36 13.20 0.10 -1.22
N VAL A 37 12.01 -0.33 -1.63
CA VAL A 37 11.83 -1.09 -2.87
C VAL A 37 12.23 -0.26 -4.08
N LYS A 38 11.75 0.99 -4.20
CA LYS A 38 12.09 1.89 -5.31
C LYS A 38 13.59 2.19 -5.39
N GLU A 39 14.26 2.37 -4.26
CA GLU A 39 15.72 2.54 -4.21
C GLU A 39 16.47 1.30 -4.72
N SER A 40 16.02 0.10 -4.33
CA SER A 40 16.70 -1.17 -4.67
C SER A 40 16.28 -1.79 -6.01
N MET A 41 15.16 -1.34 -6.56
CA MET A 41 14.55 -1.75 -7.82
C MET A 41 13.83 -0.53 -8.46
N PRO A 42 14.57 0.37 -9.14
CA PRO A 42 14.02 1.62 -9.69
C PRO A 42 12.87 1.41 -10.70
N ASP A 43 12.88 0.26 -11.37
CA ASP A 43 11.85 -0.14 -12.34
C ASP A 43 10.54 -0.63 -11.70
N ALA A 44 10.49 -0.72 -10.36
CA ALA A 44 9.26 -1.09 -9.66
C ALA A 44 8.17 -0.03 -9.90
N PHE A 45 6.98 -0.50 -10.31
CA PHE A 45 5.81 0.35 -10.49
C PHE A 45 5.07 0.50 -9.15
N MET A 46 5.03 1.71 -8.62
CA MET A 46 4.47 2.03 -7.32
C MET A 46 3.03 2.50 -7.45
N ILE A 47 2.11 1.85 -6.72
CA ILE A 47 0.69 2.21 -6.68
C ILE A 47 0.32 2.65 -5.28
N PHE A 48 -0.16 3.89 -5.12
CA PHE A 48 -0.70 4.37 -3.86
C PHE A 48 -2.17 3.98 -3.74
N LEU A 49 -2.52 3.18 -2.74
CA LEU A 49 -3.91 2.80 -2.47
C LEU A 49 -4.51 3.72 -1.41
N LYS A 50 -5.32 4.69 -1.83
CA LYS A 50 -5.91 5.67 -0.90
C LYS A 50 -7.38 5.41 -0.61
N PRO A 51 -7.86 5.69 0.61
CA PRO A 51 -9.30 5.76 0.87
C PRO A 51 -9.93 6.91 0.06
N PRO A 52 -11.24 6.87 -0.23
CA PRO A 52 -11.92 7.97 -0.91
C PRO A 52 -11.97 9.25 -0.07
N SER A 53 -11.92 9.12 1.27
CA SER A 53 -11.77 10.24 2.20
C SER A 53 -11.21 9.78 3.55
N ILE A 54 -10.71 10.72 4.36
CA ILE A 54 -10.32 10.47 5.75
C ILE A 54 -11.51 10.02 6.59
N ASP A 55 -12.69 10.59 6.37
CA ASP A 55 -13.90 10.22 7.09
C ASP A 55 -14.30 8.76 6.79
N GLU A 56 -14.16 8.33 5.54
CA GLU A 56 -14.42 6.93 5.15
C GLU A 56 -13.39 5.98 5.76
N LEU A 57 -12.12 6.38 5.81
CA LEU A 57 -11.09 5.60 6.51
C LEU A 57 -11.44 5.45 7.99
N LYS A 58 -11.81 6.54 8.66
CA LYS A 58 -12.25 6.53 10.07
C LYS A 58 -13.45 5.61 10.27
N ARG A 59 -14.47 5.70 9.42
CA ARG A 59 -15.65 4.84 9.47
C ARG A 59 -15.26 3.36 9.40
N ARG A 60 -14.42 2.98 8.43
CA ARG A 60 -13.95 1.58 8.25
C ARG A 60 -13.15 1.06 9.44
N LEU A 61 -12.27 1.89 10.02
CA LEU A 61 -11.49 1.49 11.19
C LEU A 61 -12.38 1.26 12.42
N ILE A 62 -13.38 2.12 12.63
CA ILE A 62 -14.37 1.96 13.71
C ILE A 62 -15.21 0.69 13.50
N GLU A 63 -15.70 0.45 12.28
CA GLU A 63 -16.52 -0.74 11.95
C GLU A 63 -15.77 -2.05 12.12
N ARG A 64 -14.46 -2.06 11.90
CA ARG A 64 -13.62 -3.24 12.16
C ARG A 64 -13.61 -3.61 13.65
N GLY A 65 -13.87 -2.66 14.55
CA GLY A 65 -14.09 -2.91 15.98
C GLY A 65 -12.89 -3.46 16.74
N THR A 66 -11.71 -3.50 16.12
CA THR A 66 -10.49 -4.13 16.67
C THR A 66 -9.54 -3.14 17.34
N GLU A 67 -9.80 -1.84 17.27
CA GLU A 67 -8.86 -0.78 17.69
C GLU A 67 -9.37 0.03 18.88
N LYS A 68 -8.47 0.41 19.79
CA LYS A 68 -8.77 1.36 20.87
C LYS A 68 -8.81 2.78 20.30
N THR A 69 -9.56 3.68 20.93
CA THR A 69 -9.71 5.08 20.48
C THR A 69 -8.39 5.81 20.25
N GLU A 70 -7.37 5.56 21.07
CA GLU A 70 -6.04 6.18 20.95
C GLU A 70 -5.25 5.65 19.74
N GLU A 71 -5.39 4.36 19.42
CA GLU A 71 -4.76 3.73 18.24
C GLU A 71 -5.38 4.25 16.95
N LEU A 72 -6.72 4.46 16.95
CA LEU A 72 -7.45 5.04 15.83
C LEU A 72 -6.93 6.44 15.47
N GLU A 73 -6.81 7.33 16.47
CA GLU A 73 -6.33 8.70 16.27
C GLU A 73 -4.88 8.72 15.74
N LEU A 74 -4.01 7.85 16.27
CA LEU A 74 -2.64 7.70 15.76
C LEU A 74 -2.64 7.23 14.30
N ARG A 75 -3.48 6.25 13.96
CA ARG A 75 -3.58 5.69 12.61
C ARG A 75 -4.10 6.71 11.60
N LEU A 76 -5.10 7.50 11.97
CA LEU A 76 -5.62 8.60 11.14
C LEU A 76 -4.58 9.70 10.92
N LYS A 77 -3.81 10.04 11.96
CA LYS A 77 -2.70 11.00 11.85
C LYS A 77 -1.63 10.51 10.88
N VAL A 78 -1.21 9.24 11.00
CA VAL A 78 -0.24 8.62 10.09
C VAL A 78 -0.78 8.62 8.66
N ALA A 79 -2.01 8.15 8.44
CA ALA A 79 -2.61 8.12 7.12
C ALA A 79 -2.69 9.52 6.47
N THR A 80 -2.98 10.56 7.25
CA THR A 80 -2.99 11.94 6.75
C THR A 80 -1.59 12.36 6.27
N SER A 81 -0.54 12.04 7.03
CA SER A 81 0.84 12.33 6.60
C SER A 81 1.30 11.47 5.42
N GLU A 82 0.83 10.23 5.30
CA GLU A 82 1.18 9.36 4.16
C GLU A 82 0.54 9.83 2.85
N ILE A 83 -0.63 10.47 2.89
CA ILE A 83 -1.27 11.07 1.70
C ILE A 83 -0.38 12.16 1.07
N GLU A 84 0.44 12.88 1.85
CA GLU A 84 1.36 13.87 1.28
C GLU A 84 2.43 13.22 0.38
N ALA A 85 2.74 11.95 0.62
CA ALA A 85 3.67 11.16 -0.17
C ALA A 85 3.03 10.55 -1.43
N GLU A 86 1.74 10.79 -1.70
CA GLU A 86 1.03 10.32 -2.92
C GLU A 86 1.81 10.66 -4.19
N ASN A 87 2.50 11.80 -4.22
CA ASN A 87 3.30 12.27 -5.37
C ASN A 87 4.57 11.45 -5.63
N GLU A 88 4.95 10.54 -4.74
CA GLU A 88 6.09 9.64 -4.91
C GLU A 88 5.74 8.37 -5.70
N PHE A 89 4.45 8.15 -5.98
CA PHE A 89 3.95 6.93 -6.61
C PHE A 89 3.67 7.16 -8.10
N ASP A 90 3.80 6.09 -8.89
CA ASP A 90 3.59 6.13 -10.34
C ASP A 90 2.09 6.19 -10.70
N ALA A 91 1.23 5.67 -9.81
CA ALA A 91 -0.22 5.72 -9.95
C ALA A 91 -0.94 5.74 -8.61
N VAL A 92 -2.21 6.16 -8.62
CA VAL A 92 -3.08 6.23 -7.45
C VAL A 92 -4.37 5.48 -7.73
N VAL A 93 -4.76 4.60 -6.80
CA VAL A 93 -6.03 3.86 -6.84
C VAL A 93 -6.87 4.28 -5.63
N ILE A 94 -8.10 4.70 -5.89
CA ILE A 94 -9.06 5.04 -4.83
C ILE A 94 -9.80 3.77 -4.43
N ASN A 95 -9.65 3.37 -3.17
CA ASN A 95 -10.29 2.19 -2.58
C ASN A 95 -11.69 2.50 -2.06
N GLU A 96 -12.59 2.88 -2.97
CA GLU A 96 -14.01 3.11 -2.65
C GLU A 96 -14.72 1.78 -2.36
N ASP A 97 -14.56 0.80 -3.25
CA ASP A 97 -15.00 -0.57 -3.06
C ASP A 97 -13.98 -1.54 -3.66
N VAL A 98 -14.05 -2.79 -3.24
CA VAL A 98 -13.10 -3.84 -3.64
C VAL A 98 -13.12 -4.06 -5.15
N GLN A 99 -14.29 -4.05 -5.78
CA GLN A 99 -14.42 -4.35 -7.20
C GLN A 99 -13.78 -3.24 -8.05
N SER A 100 -14.12 -1.98 -7.78
CA SER A 100 -13.54 -0.83 -8.47
C SER A 100 -12.01 -0.76 -8.31
N ALA A 101 -11.50 -0.99 -7.10
CA ALA A 101 -10.06 -1.01 -6.86
C ALA A 101 -9.34 -2.12 -7.64
N VAL A 102 -9.92 -3.33 -7.67
CA VAL A 102 -9.37 -4.46 -8.43
C VAL A 102 -9.38 -4.18 -9.93
N GLU A 103 -10.47 -3.63 -10.47
CA GLU A 103 -10.57 -3.28 -11.89
C GLU A 103 -9.51 -2.24 -12.29
N GLN A 104 -9.27 -1.23 -11.45
CA GLN A 104 -8.21 -0.23 -11.67
C GLN A 104 -6.81 -0.87 -11.62
N LEU A 105 -6.55 -1.74 -10.66
CA LEU A 105 -5.27 -2.46 -10.55
C LEU A 105 -5.00 -3.35 -11.77
N ILE A 106 -5.98 -4.10 -12.24
CA ILE A 106 -5.86 -4.95 -13.45
C ILE A 106 -5.47 -4.12 -14.67
N ARG A 107 -6.09 -2.94 -14.84
CA ARG A 107 -5.76 -2.00 -15.92
C ARG A 107 -4.33 -1.48 -15.82
N LEU A 108 -3.90 -1.08 -14.61
CA LEU A 108 -2.54 -0.58 -14.39
C LEU A 108 -1.46 -1.66 -14.63
N LEU A 109 -1.78 -2.92 -14.32
CA LEU A 109 -0.88 -4.05 -14.52
C LEU A 109 -0.86 -4.55 -15.98
N ASN A 110 -1.61 -3.92 -16.89
CA ASN A 110 -1.76 -4.34 -18.30
C ASN A 110 -2.12 -5.84 -18.43
N LEU A 111 -2.95 -6.37 -17.52
CA LEU A 111 -3.38 -7.77 -17.52
C LEU A 111 -4.58 -8.04 -18.45
N THR A 112 -4.76 -7.20 -19.48
CA THR A 112 -5.84 -7.26 -20.49
C THR A 112 -5.31 -7.57 -21.87
#